data_AF-A0A3C1XVU6-F1
#
_entry.id   AF-A0A3C1XVU6-F1
#
_cell.length_a   1.000
_cell.length_b   1.000
_cell.length_c   1.000
_cell.angle_alpha   90.00
_cell.angle_beta   90.00
_cell.angle_gamma   90.00
#
_symmetry.space_group_name_H-M   'P 1'
#
loop_
_entity.id
_entity.type
_entity.pdbx_description
1 polymer ?
#
loop_
_entity_poly.entity_id
_entity_poly.type
_entity_poly.pdbx_seq_one_letter_code
_entity_poly.pdbx_strand_id
1 'polypeptide(L)' 'MELRQLRYFVRVAELGSIGRAARDLGVVASALSQQ' A
#
# COMPACT_ATOMS: atom_id res chain seq x y z
N MET A 1 -4.43 1.84 14.74
CA MET A 1 -4.17 1.28 13.40
C MET A 1 -5.37 1.59 12.52
N GLU A 2 -5.16 2.24 11.37
CA GLU A 2 -6.26 2.57 10.46
C GLU A 2 -6.58 1.41 9.52
N LEU A 3 -7.85 1.28 9.07
CA LEU A 3 -8.28 0.23 8.13
C LEU A 3 -7.46 0.22 6.83
N ARG A 4 -6.98 1.39 6.39
CA ARG A 4 -6.10 1.53 5.22
C ARG A 4 -4.76 0.82 5.42
N GLN A 5 -4.16 0.96 6.60
CA GLN A 5 -2.89 0.30 6.93
C GLN A 5 -3.06 -1.22 7.00
N LEU A 6 -4.18 -1.69 7.56
CA LEU A 6 -4.49 -3.13 7.58
C LEU A 6 -4.67 -3.69 6.17
N ARG A 7 -5.39 -2.98 5.30
CA ARG A 7 -5.59 -3.38 3.90
C ARG A 7 -4.27 -3.40 3.12
N TYR A 8 -3.40 -2.42 3.38
CA TYR A 8 -2.05 -2.38 2.81
C TYR A 8 -1.20 -3.56 3.29
N PHE A 9 -1.23 -3.84 4.59
CA PHE A 9 -0.51 -4.95 5.20
C PHE A 9 -0.92 -6.30 4.61
N VAL A 10 -2.22 -6.59 4.55
CA VAL A 10 -2.73 -7.83 3.94
C VAL A 10 -2.27 -7.93 2.48
N ARG A 11 -2.33 -6.83 1.72
CA ARG A 11 -1.96 -6.86 0.30
C ARG A 11 -0.47 -7.08 0.08
N VAL A 12 0.39 -6.55 0.95
CA VAL A 12 1.83 -6.82 0.93
C VAL A 12 2.11 -8.28 1.26
N ALA A 13 1.42 -8.84 2.26
CA ALA A 13 1.56 -10.25 2.64
C ALA A 13 1.12 -11.20 1.52
N GLU A 14 0.03 -10.90 0.81
CA GLU A 14 -0.47 -11.69 -0.33
C GLU A 14 0.47 -11.64 -1.54
N LEU A 15 1.03 -10.46 -1.85
CA LEU A 15 1.82 -10.24 -3.05
C LEU A 15 3.33 -10.47 -2.85
N GLY A 16 3.79 -10.58 -1.59
CA GLY A 16 5.20 -10.68 -1.22
C GLY A 16 6.04 -9.47 -1.66
N SER A 17 5.40 -8.36 -2.02
CA SER A 17 6.06 -7.21 -2.61
C SER A 17 5.33 -5.91 -2.30
N ILE A 18 6.05 -4.99 -1.67
CA ILE A 18 5.56 -3.64 -1.34
C ILE A 18 5.23 -2.86 -2.62
N GLY A 19 6.08 -2.94 -3.65
CA GLY A 19 5.88 -2.23 -4.92
C GLY A 19 4.63 -2.71 -5.67
N ARG A 20 4.39 -4.03 -5.70
CA ARG A 20 3.17 -4.58 -6.32
C ARG A 20 1.92 -4.18 -5.53
N ALA A 21 1.96 -4.25 -4.20
CA ALA A 21 0.86 -3.82 -3.34
C ALA A 21 0.55 -2.32 -3.49
N ALA A 22 1.57 -1.47 -3.59
CA ALA A 22 1.41 -0.04 -3.81
C ALA A 22 0.74 0.27 -5.16
N ARG A 23 1.13 -0.45 -6.21
CA ARG A 23 0.54 -0.29 -7.55
C ARG A 23 -0.91 -0.80 -7.59
N ASP A 24 -1.16 -1.95 -6.97
CA ASP A 24 -2.48 -2.58 -6.91
C ASP A 24 -3.50 -1.74 -6.10
N LEU A 25 -3.05 -1.12 -5.01
CA LEU A 25 -3.87 -0.23 -4.18
C LEU A 25 -3.88 1.23 -4.68
N GLY A 26 -3.21 1.54 -5.79
CA GLY A 26 -3.15 2.90 -6.36
C GLY A 26 -2.47 3.95 -5.46
N VAL A 27 -1.64 3.51 -4.51
CA VAL A 27 -1.10 4.37 -3.43
C VAL A 27 0.14 5.16 -3.82
N VAL A 28 0.74 4.85 -4.98
CA VAL A 28 2.01 5.41 -5.49
C VAL A 28 1.99 6.95 -5.60
N ALA A 29 0.83 7.57 -5.82
CA ALA A 29 0.70 9.02 -5.89
C ALA A 29 0.58 9.71 -4.52
N SER A 30 0.00 9.04 -3.51
CA SER A 30 -0.30 9.70 -2.22
C SER A 30 0.88 9.75 -1.25
N ALA A 31 1.88 8.87 -1.42
CA ALA A 31 3.06 8.82 -0.55
C ALA A 31 4.12 9.89 -0.91
N LEU A 32 4.10 10.39 -2.15
CA LEU A 32 5.00 11.45 -2.64
C LEU A 32 4.40 12.87 -2.53
N SER A 33 3.08 12.99 -2.37
CA SER A 33 2.37 14.29 -2.33
C SER A 33 2.22 14.89 -0.94
N GLN A 34 2.92 14.39 0.08
CA GLN A 34 2.86 14.83 1.47
C GLN A 34 4.24 15.20 2.06
N GLN A 35 5.21 15.54 1.21
CA GLN A 35 6.50 16.11 1.62
C GLN A 35 6.60 17.58 1.22
#